data_AF-A0A9P0MRP2-F1
#
_entry.id   AF-A0A9P0MRP2-F1
#
_cell.length_a   1.000
_cell.length_b   1.000
_cell.length_c   1.000
_cell.angle_alpha   90.00
_cell.angle_beta   90.00
_cell.angle_gamma   90.00
#
_symmetry.space_group_name_H-M   'P 1'
#
loop_
_entity.id
_entity.type
_entity.pdbx_description
1 polymer ?
#
loop_
_entity_poly.entity_id
_entity_poly.type
_entity_poly.pdbx_seq_one_letter_code
_entity_poly.pdbx_strand_id
1 'polypeptide(L)'
;MYDYKTTWASLITHILLYELHSSLNNYQQVTVIYYVKITLNECDRELALFGRENNCMGILATDTDFIIYDTVKIYSTKNMNLSEMSFYVYDKNKVQEKLMLKSSELPLFASLVGNDYTNSTDLNNNSYKKWFNQNDTVKRFCGIADYIRRLNLKIHNGRLFKNDITKISRDFFREEKMAMILQESLNFYHLRSEGNGLDSIMSGISDYKWRSIIKMLYKEFSCYSNYLDILIRHCYQDCISLQDFTLSDIPVAAKVLKPLRERWYGILLYEKPGLKKVTEWLIDGYESLAKPKEVSPQFPKVHHPGLISLIRGHNKEANWNLLGDTFNLNPGYLKNFPLDLLIPALSFRYLKDKVIIHKWEVNALILSAILVRYFNARQLRSIKLDQVKSRPIRLYNLVTCSFEVVLQISQVLAHLIPDELSFSLLLALE
;
A
#
# COMPACT_ATOMS: atom_id res chain seq x y z
N MET A 1 -3.21 15.49 2.94
CA MET A 1 -4.37 14.96 2.18
C MET A 1 -3.96 13.54 1.85
N TYR A 2 -4.27 12.59 2.74
CA TYR A 2 -3.61 11.28 2.75
C TYR A 2 -4.23 10.38 1.68
N ASP A 3 -3.37 9.71 0.91
CA ASP A 3 -3.76 8.84 -0.18
C ASP A 3 -4.34 7.53 0.38
N TYR A 4 -5.65 7.35 0.24
CA TYR A 4 -6.42 6.19 0.69
C TYR A 4 -6.41 5.02 -0.33
N LYS A 5 -5.60 5.11 -1.41
CA LYS A 5 -5.66 4.19 -2.56
C LYS A 5 -5.17 2.76 -2.30
N THR A 6 -4.21 2.54 -1.40
CA THR A 6 -3.53 1.23 -1.28
C THR A 6 -4.40 0.12 -0.66
N THR A 7 -5.33 0.46 0.24
CA THR A 7 -6.08 -0.56 0.99
C THR A 7 -7.41 -0.95 0.36
N TRP A 8 -8.05 -0.02 -0.34
CA TRP A 8 -9.18 -0.36 -1.21
C TRP A 8 -8.73 -1.28 -2.34
N ALA A 9 -7.51 -1.12 -2.87
CA ALA A 9 -6.98 -2.02 -3.89
C ALA A 9 -6.84 -3.45 -3.37
N SER A 10 -6.37 -3.69 -2.15
CA SER A 10 -6.28 -5.05 -1.59
C SER A 10 -7.67 -5.67 -1.39
N LEU A 11 -8.58 -4.97 -0.70
CA LEU A 11 -9.93 -5.48 -0.43
C LEU A 11 -10.77 -5.65 -1.71
N ILE A 12 -10.71 -4.69 -2.65
CA ILE A 12 -11.38 -4.78 -3.96
C ILE A 12 -10.74 -5.87 -4.80
N THR A 13 -9.41 -6.07 -4.76
CA THR A 13 -8.77 -7.18 -5.48
C THR A 13 -9.26 -8.51 -4.92
N HIS A 14 -9.34 -8.68 -3.59
CA HIS A 14 -9.82 -9.92 -2.97
C HIS A 14 -11.31 -10.17 -3.23
N ILE A 15 -12.16 -9.14 -3.16
CA ILE A 15 -13.61 -9.22 -3.48
C ILE A 15 -13.84 -9.46 -4.98
N LEU A 16 -13.13 -8.76 -5.87
CA LEU A 16 -13.24 -8.96 -7.32
C LEU A 16 -12.72 -10.33 -7.74
N LEU A 17 -11.65 -10.83 -7.11
CA LEU A 17 -11.15 -12.19 -7.36
C LEU A 17 -12.21 -13.24 -7.00
N TYR A 18 -12.94 -13.06 -5.88
CA TYR A 18 -14.02 -13.97 -5.48
C TYR A 18 -15.27 -13.85 -6.36
N GLU A 19 -15.73 -12.63 -6.67
CA GLU A 19 -16.89 -12.42 -7.55
C GLU A 19 -16.62 -12.91 -8.98
N LEU A 20 -15.40 -12.71 -9.52
CA LEU A 20 -15.02 -13.25 -10.82
C LEU A 20 -14.92 -14.78 -10.82
N HIS A 21 -14.32 -15.38 -9.79
CA HIS A 21 -14.18 -16.85 -9.73
C HIS A 21 -15.54 -17.55 -9.55
N SER A 22 -16.46 -16.96 -8.78
CA SER A 22 -17.81 -17.52 -8.57
C SER A 22 -18.75 -17.32 -9.77
N SER A 23 -18.56 -16.27 -10.58
CA SER A 23 -19.38 -16.00 -11.76
C SER A 23 -18.91 -16.71 -13.04
N LEU A 24 -17.67 -17.22 -13.07
CA LEU A 24 -17.10 -17.98 -14.20
C LEU A 24 -17.53 -19.46 -14.26
N ASN A 25 -18.26 -19.98 -13.26
CA ASN A 25 -18.73 -21.36 -13.27
C ASN A 25 -19.81 -21.67 -14.34
N ASN A 26 -20.30 -20.68 -15.10
CA ASN A 26 -21.37 -20.87 -16.08
C ASN A 26 -21.11 -20.34 -17.50
N TYR A 27 -19.92 -19.81 -17.81
CA TYR A 27 -19.61 -19.36 -19.17
C TYR A 27 -18.19 -19.78 -19.56
N GLN A 28 -18.01 -20.09 -20.85
CA GLN A 28 -16.76 -20.55 -21.50
C GLN A 28 -15.50 -20.05 -20.79
N GLN A 29 -14.59 -20.97 -20.45
CA GLN A 29 -13.33 -20.69 -19.76
C GLN A 29 -12.52 -19.60 -20.48
N VAL A 30 -12.76 -18.35 -20.10
CA VAL A 30 -11.81 -17.26 -20.30
C VAL A 30 -10.86 -17.35 -19.13
N THR A 31 -9.67 -17.89 -19.36
CA THR A 31 -8.60 -17.86 -18.35
C THR A 31 -8.17 -16.41 -18.17
N VAL A 32 -8.76 -15.74 -17.18
CA VAL A 32 -8.31 -14.42 -16.74
C VAL A 32 -7.02 -14.61 -15.94
N ILE A 33 -5.88 -14.34 -16.56
CA ILE A 33 -4.59 -14.28 -15.87
C ILE A 33 -4.50 -12.89 -15.24
N TYR A 34 -4.59 -12.82 -13.91
CA TYR A 34 -4.32 -11.60 -13.17
C TYR A 34 -2.87 -11.62 -12.66
N TYR A 35 -2.21 -10.46 -12.71
CA TYR A 35 -0.85 -10.27 -12.22
C TYR A 35 -0.86 -9.13 -11.20
N VAL A 36 -0.51 -9.45 -9.95
CA VAL A 36 -0.34 -8.47 -8.88
C VAL A 36 1.14 -8.13 -8.78
N LYS A 37 1.47 -6.84 -8.84
CA LYS A 37 2.84 -6.34 -8.71
C LYS A 37 2.95 -5.42 -7.50
N ILE A 38 3.88 -5.72 -6.60
CA ILE A 38 4.26 -4.79 -5.53
C ILE A 38 5.24 -3.77 -6.10
N THR A 39 4.92 -2.50 -5.89
CA THR A 39 5.80 -1.38 -6.24
C THR A 39 6.77 -1.11 -5.10
N LEU A 40 8.05 -0.93 -5.41
CA LEU A 40 9.09 -0.66 -4.42
C LEU A 40 9.36 0.84 -4.24
N ASN A 41 9.02 1.62 -5.26
CA ASN A 41 9.10 3.07 -5.30
C ASN A 41 7.66 3.64 -5.35
N GLU A 42 7.52 4.81 -5.97
CA GLU A 42 6.24 5.46 -6.20
C GLU A 42 5.33 4.62 -7.11
N CYS A 43 4.09 4.40 -6.66
CA CYS A 43 3.15 3.49 -7.30
C CYS A 43 2.75 4.00 -8.68
N ASP A 44 2.37 5.28 -8.77
CA ASP A 44 1.89 5.89 -10.02
C ASP A 44 2.98 5.83 -11.10
N ARG A 45 4.22 6.08 -10.70
CA ARG A 45 5.38 6.02 -11.58
C ARG A 45 5.67 4.60 -12.07
N GLU A 46 5.68 3.62 -11.17
CA GLU A 46 5.92 2.22 -11.55
C GLU A 46 4.80 1.63 -12.40
N LEU A 47 3.55 2.02 -12.13
CA LEU A 47 2.39 1.64 -12.92
C LEU A 47 2.45 2.25 -14.33
N ALA A 48 2.81 3.54 -14.42
CA ALA A 48 3.02 4.22 -15.70
C ALA A 48 4.15 3.58 -16.51
N LEU A 49 5.26 3.20 -15.88
CA LEU A 49 6.34 2.46 -16.53
C LEU A 49 5.88 1.08 -17.01
N PHE A 50 5.20 0.33 -16.13
CA PHE A 50 4.71 -1.00 -16.46
C PHE A 50 3.76 -0.98 -17.65
N GLY A 51 2.80 -0.04 -17.67
CA GLY A 51 1.88 0.15 -18.78
C GLY A 51 2.61 0.38 -20.10
N ARG A 52 3.65 1.23 -20.08
CA ARG A 52 4.49 1.54 -21.24
C ARG A 52 5.28 0.33 -21.76
N GLU A 53 5.85 -0.47 -20.87
CA GLU A 53 6.77 -1.56 -21.23
C GLU A 53 6.08 -2.88 -21.57
N ASN A 54 4.83 -3.10 -21.13
CA ASN A 54 4.14 -4.40 -21.21
C ASN A 54 2.93 -4.41 -22.17
N ASN A 55 2.89 -3.53 -23.17
CA ASN A 55 1.82 -3.45 -24.16
C ASN A 55 0.40 -3.40 -23.55
N CYS A 56 0.26 -2.72 -22.41
CA CYS A 56 -1.03 -2.61 -21.75
C CYS A 56 -2.01 -1.76 -22.59
N MET A 57 -3.30 -2.12 -22.57
CA MET A 57 -4.34 -1.33 -23.25
C MET A 57 -4.53 0.07 -22.63
N GLY A 58 -4.29 0.18 -21.32
CA GLY A 58 -4.33 1.42 -20.57
C GLY A 58 -4.33 1.20 -19.06
N ILE A 59 -4.37 2.29 -18.31
CA ILE A 59 -4.42 2.32 -16.85
C ILE A 59 -5.81 2.77 -16.43
N LEU A 60 -6.44 2.04 -15.51
CA LEU A 60 -7.67 2.46 -14.85
C LEU A 60 -7.30 3.31 -13.62
N ALA A 61 -7.60 4.62 -13.64
CA ALA A 61 -7.24 5.51 -12.52
C ALA A 61 -8.22 6.68 -12.38
N THR A 62 -8.37 7.19 -11.15
CA THR A 62 -8.95 8.51 -10.89
C THR A 62 -7.91 9.63 -10.88
N ASP A 63 -6.64 9.28 -10.72
CA ASP A 63 -5.56 10.25 -10.60
C ASP A 63 -5.24 10.90 -11.95
N THR A 64 -5.18 12.23 -11.96
CA THR A 64 -4.87 12.99 -13.16
C THR A 64 -3.37 13.04 -13.46
N ASP A 65 -2.51 12.72 -12.50
CA ASP A 65 -1.05 12.74 -12.71
C ASP A 65 -0.59 11.78 -13.80
N PHE A 66 -1.32 10.69 -14.01
CA PHE A 66 -1.13 9.76 -15.12
C PHE A 66 -1.14 10.42 -16.51
N ILE A 67 -1.82 11.56 -16.69
CA ILE A 67 -1.84 12.29 -17.96
C ILE A 67 -0.49 12.93 -18.30
N ILE A 68 0.34 13.21 -17.28
CA ILE A 68 1.63 13.86 -17.42
C ILE A 68 2.68 12.85 -17.90
N TYR A 69 2.61 11.62 -17.38
CA TYR A 69 3.51 10.53 -17.73
C TYR A 69 3.49 10.21 -19.23
N ASP A 70 4.63 9.74 -19.74
CA ASP A 70 4.76 9.18 -21.08
C ASP A 70 4.40 7.69 -21.06
N THR A 71 3.10 7.41 -20.92
CA THR A 71 2.54 6.06 -20.72
C THR A 71 1.33 5.79 -21.64
N VAL A 72 0.65 4.67 -21.41
CA VAL A 72 -0.55 4.22 -22.12
C VAL A 72 -1.78 5.09 -21.83
N LYS A 73 -2.91 4.79 -22.48
CA LYS A 73 -4.18 5.51 -22.29
C LYS A 73 -4.65 5.43 -20.84
N ILE A 74 -5.27 6.49 -20.34
CA ILE A 74 -5.82 6.54 -18.98
C ILE A 74 -7.33 6.54 -19.05
N TYR A 75 -7.94 5.54 -18.41
CA TYR A 75 -9.38 5.36 -18.33
C TYR A 75 -9.85 5.77 -16.93
N SER A 76 -10.75 6.74 -16.88
CA SER A 76 -11.28 7.28 -15.63
C SER A 76 -12.18 6.28 -14.93
N THR A 77 -11.83 5.89 -13.71
CA THR A 77 -12.71 5.07 -12.86
C THR A 77 -13.82 5.89 -12.19
N LYS A 78 -13.70 7.23 -12.17
CA LYS A 78 -14.72 8.13 -11.61
C LYS A 78 -16.00 8.17 -12.44
N ASN A 79 -15.88 8.00 -13.76
CA ASN A 79 -16.98 8.10 -14.72
C ASN A 79 -17.18 6.78 -15.48
N MET A 80 -16.89 5.65 -14.83
CA MET A 80 -17.08 4.33 -15.40
C MET A 80 -18.56 3.92 -15.35
N ASN A 81 -19.10 3.43 -16.46
CA ASN A 81 -20.35 2.70 -16.47
C ASN A 81 -20.05 1.19 -16.49
N LEU A 82 -20.20 0.54 -15.34
CA LEU A 82 -19.97 -0.90 -15.20
C LEU A 82 -20.94 -1.76 -16.02
N SER A 83 -22.16 -1.28 -16.27
CA SER A 83 -23.16 -2.06 -17.03
C SER A 83 -22.82 -2.13 -18.53
N GLU A 84 -22.23 -1.07 -19.06
CA GLU A 84 -21.80 -0.98 -20.46
C GLU A 84 -20.31 -1.26 -20.64
N MET A 85 -19.56 -1.43 -19.54
CA MET A 85 -18.10 -1.49 -19.52
C MET A 85 -17.47 -0.29 -20.26
N SER A 86 -18.07 0.89 -20.13
CA SER A 86 -17.63 2.11 -20.81
C SER A 86 -16.92 3.07 -19.86
N PHE A 87 -15.88 3.74 -20.39
CA PHE A 87 -14.97 4.58 -19.61
C PHE A 87 -14.71 5.90 -20.34
N TYR A 88 -14.54 6.98 -19.58
CA TYR A 88 -13.96 8.21 -20.12
C TYR A 88 -12.46 8.08 -20.24
N VAL A 89 -11.90 8.49 -21.37
CA VAL A 89 -10.45 8.48 -21.62
C VAL A 89 -9.91 9.88 -21.40
N TYR A 90 -8.90 10.03 -20.53
CA TYR A 90 -8.16 11.28 -20.44
C TYR A 90 -7.21 11.39 -21.63
N ASP A 91 -7.46 12.40 -22.48
CA ASP A 91 -6.72 12.60 -23.72
C ASP A 91 -5.61 13.65 -23.52
N LYS A 92 -4.38 13.15 -23.38
CA LYS A 92 -3.17 13.98 -23.26
C LYS A 92 -3.00 14.94 -24.44
N ASN A 93 -3.33 14.52 -25.66
CA ASN A 93 -3.15 15.35 -26.86
C ASN A 93 -4.07 16.58 -26.81
N LYS A 94 -5.31 16.42 -26.35
CA LYS A 94 -6.24 17.55 -26.17
C LYS A 94 -5.74 18.55 -25.13
N VAL A 95 -5.10 18.06 -24.05
CA VAL A 95 -4.49 18.94 -23.05
C VAL A 95 -3.31 19.70 -23.65
N GLN A 96 -2.44 19.02 -24.40
CA GLN A 96 -1.31 19.64 -25.10
C GLN A 96 -1.76 20.69 -26.12
N GLU A 97 -2.79 20.40 -26.90
CA GLU A 97 -3.37 21.33 -27.88
C GLU A 97 -3.95 22.55 -27.20
N LYS A 98 -4.81 22.34 -26.19
CA LYS A 98 -5.48 23.43 -25.47
C LYS A 98 -4.50 24.33 -24.74
N LEU A 99 -3.46 23.74 -24.16
CA LEU A 99 -2.43 24.46 -23.45
C LEU A 99 -1.31 24.92 -24.36
N MET A 100 -1.26 24.54 -25.64
CA MET A 100 -0.12 24.80 -26.55
C MET A 100 1.24 24.43 -25.93
N LEU A 101 1.33 23.24 -25.35
CA LEU A 101 2.54 22.71 -24.72
C LEU A 101 2.99 21.41 -25.39
N LYS A 102 4.30 21.23 -25.49
CA LYS A 102 4.91 19.97 -25.92
C LYS A 102 4.80 18.94 -24.80
N SER A 103 4.82 17.65 -25.15
CA SER A 103 4.75 16.59 -24.13
C SER A 103 5.92 16.64 -23.15
N SER A 104 7.07 17.12 -23.60
CA SER A 104 8.26 17.32 -22.76
C SER A 104 8.10 18.44 -21.72
N GLU A 105 7.15 19.36 -21.92
CA GLU A 105 6.91 20.53 -21.07
C GLU A 105 5.84 20.25 -20.00
N LEU A 106 5.05 19.18 -20.15
CA LEU A 106 3.99 18.82 -19.20
C LEU A 106 4.47 18.52 -17.78
N PRO A 107 5.62 17.85 -17.54
CA PRO A 107 6.16 17.70 -16.20
C PRO A 107 6.40 19.04 -15.50
N LEU A 108 6.99 20.01 -16.20
CA LEU A 108 7.20 21.35 -15.65
C LEU A 108 5.85 22.04 -15.40
N PHE A 109 4.90 21.90 -16.31
CA PHE A 109 3.55 22.42 -16.13
C PHE A 109 2.89 21.88 -14.86
N ALA A 110 2.94 20.56 -14.63
CA ALA A 110 2.41 19.95 -13.41
C ALA A 110 3.08 20.51 -12.15
N SER A 111 4.42 20.62 -12.14
CA SER A 111 5.17 21.21 -11.03
C SER A 111 4.80 22.69 -10.76
N LEU A 112 4.50 23.48 -11.78
CA LEU A 112 4.16 24.90 -11.60
C LEU A 112 2.67 25.13 -11.29
N VAL A 113 1.80 24.19 -11.66
CA VAL A 113 0.38 24.18 -11.28
C VAL A 113 0.20 23.75 -9.83
N GLY A 114 1.05 22.81 -9.39
CA GLY A 114 1.03 22.20 -8.07
C GLY A 114 0.83 20.70 -8.17
N ASN A 115 1.70 19.96 -7.48
CA ASN A 115 1.63 18.52 -7.28
C ASN A 115 2.16 18.17 -5.87
N ASP A 116 2.43 16.90 -5.61
CA ASP A 116 2.87 16.43 -4.29
C ASP A 116 4.17 17.08 -3.79
N TYR A 117 4.99 17.64 -4.70
CA TYR A 117 6.23 18.34 -4.36
C TYR A 117 6.04 19.85 -4.23
N THR A 118 5.13 20.45 -5.01
CA THR A 118 4.89 21.90 -5.03
C THR A 118 3.49 22.22 -4.54
N ASN A 119 3.37 22.50 -3.25
CA ASN A 119 2.07 22.69 -2.61
C ASN A 119 1.56 24.14 -2.74
N SER A 120 0.35 24.39 -2.24
CA SER A 120 -0.27 25.72 -2.30
C SER A 120 0.53 26.81 -1.59
N THR A 121 1.30 26.49 -0.55
CA THR A 121 2.13 27.48 0.16
C THR A 121 3.34 27.91 -0.68
N ASP A 122 3.99 26.96 -1.36
CA ASP A 122 5.09 27.26 -2.28
C ASP A 122 4.61 28.10 -3.46
N LEU A 123 3.42 27.78 -3.97
CA LEU A 123 2.78 28.51 -5.06
C LEU A 123 2.29 29.89 -4.61
N ASN A 124 1.86 30.07 -3.36
CA ASN A 124 1.47 31.39 -2.87
C ASN A 124 2.64 32.37 -2.82
N ASN A 125 3.89 31.92 -2.75
CA ASN A 125 5.06 32.80 -2.76
C ASN A 125 5.56 33.18 -4.17
N ASN A 126 4.83 32.81 -5.23
CA ASN A 126 5.29 33.05 -6.59
C ASN A 126 5.08 34.47 -7.11
N SER A 127 5.78 34.81 -8.20
CA SER A 127 5.66 36.09 -8.95
C SER A 127 4.31 36.32 -9.60
N TYR A 128 3.49 35.28 -9.68
CA TYR A 128 2.28 35.23 -10.47
C TYR A 128 1.04 34.98 -9.60
N LYS A 129 1.02 35.52 -8.37
CA LYS A 129 -0.11 35.47 -7.42
C LYS A 129 -1.47 35.73 -8.07
N LYS A 130 -1.52 36.62 -9.07
CA LYS A 130 -2.73 36.92 -9.85
C LYS A 130 -3.34 35.72 -10.58
N TRP A 131 -2.57 34.67 -10.86
CA TRP A 131 -3.08 33.42 -11.47
C TRP A 131 -3.67 32.48 -10.42
N PHE A 132 -3.16 32.51 -9.19
CA PHE A 132 -3.59 31.63 -8.11
C PHE A 132 -4.76 32.19 -7.32
N ASN A 133 -4.96 33.51 -7.35
CA ASN A 133 -6.15 34.18 -6.81
C ASN A 133 -7.37 34.13 -7.74
N GLN A 134 -7.29 33.43 -8.88
CA GLN A 134 -8.41 33.25 -9.79
C GLN A 134 -9.26 32.06 -9.38
N ASN A 135 -10.56 32.28 -9.20
CA ASN A 135 -11.54 31.19 -9.09
C ASN A 135 -11.67 30.37 -10.39
N ASP A 136 -11.05 30.83 -11.48
CA ASP A 136 -11.06 30.19 -12.79
C ASP A 136 -9.76 29.38 -13.00
N THR A 137 -9.86 28.07 -12.78
CA THR A 137 -8.75 27.12 -12.94
C THR A 137 -8.21 27.09 -14.37
N VAL A 138 -9.06 27.31 -15.38
CA VAL A 138 -8.66 27.24 -16.79
C VAL A 138 -7.73 28.41 -17.12
N LYS A 139 -8.09 29.63 -16.69
CA LYS A 139 -7.23 30.80 -16.89
C LYS A 139 -5.88 30.67 -16.17
N ARG A 140 -5.89 30.12 -14.94
CA ARG A 140 -4.65 29.79 -14.22
C ARG A 140 -3.76 28.87 -15.05
N PHE A 141 -4.30 27.78 -15.57
CA PHE A 141 -3.55 26.82 -16.38
C PHE A 141 -3.01 27.45 -17.66
N CYS A 142 -3.82 28.23 -18.38
CA CYS A 142 -3.37 28.95 -19.57
C CYS A 142 -2.23 29.93 -19.26
N GLY A 143 -2.31 30.67 -18.14
CA GLY A 143 -1.26 31.61 -17.73
C GLY A 143 0.07 30.92 -17.41
N ILE A 144 0.03 29.76 -16.73
CA ILE A 144 1.23 28.96 -16.46
C ILE A 144 1.80 28.37 -17.76
N ALA A 145 0.94 27.92 -18.67
CA ALA A 145 1.39 27.43 -19.98
C ALA A 145 2.04 28.56 -20.82
N ASP A 146 1.48 29.77 -20.79
CA ASP A 146 2.07 30.96 -21.40
C ASP A 146 3.46 31.28 -20.82
N TYR A 147 3.63 31.13 -19.50
CA TYR A 147 4.92 31.31 -18.86
C TYR A 147 5.95 30.33 -19.42
N ILE A 148 5.63 29.04 -19.44
CA ILE A 148 6.53 27.97 -19.91
C ILE A 148 6.92 28.20 -21.37
N ARG A 149 5.98 28.57 -22.23
CA ARG A 149 6.28 28.90 -23.64
C ARG A 149 7.30 30.02 -23.78
N ARG A 150 7.18 31.09 -22.99
CA ARG A 150 8.09 32.24 -23.05
C ARG A 150 9.51 31.91 -22.61
N LEU A 151 9.69 30.89 -21.77
CA LEU A 151 11.01 30.44 -21.37
C LEU A 151 11.80 29.81 -22.54
N ASN A 152 11.09 29.30 -23.56
CA ASN A 152 11.68 28.66 -24.75
C ASN A 152 12.76 27.62 -24.39
N LEU A 153 12.41 26.72 -23.46
CA LEU A 153 13.34 25.79 -22.84
C LEU A 153 13.79 24.70 -23.82
N LYS A 154 15.06 24.33 -23.72
CA LYS A 154 15.61 23.15 -24.40
C LYS A 154 15.55 21.96 -23.44
N ILE A 155 14.56 21.10 -23.64
CA ILE A 155 14.37 19.89 -22.83
C ILE A 155 15.01 18.70 -23.55
N HIS A 156 16.11 18.18 -23.00
CA HIS A 156 16.83 17.04 -23.57
C HIS A 156 16.48 15.77 -22.80
N ASN A 157 16.00 14.74 -23.49
CA ASN A 157 15.57 13.48 -22.88
C ASN A 157 14.60 13.68 -21.70
N GLY A 158 13.72 14.68 -21.78
CA GLY A 158 12.77 15.00 -20.70
C GLY A 158 13.39 15.66 -19.47
N ARG A 159 14.64 16.12 -19.53
CA ARG A 159 15.33 16.83 -18.43
C ARG A 159 15.63 18.27 -18.81
N LEU A 160 15.47 19.16 -17.83
CA LEU A 160 15.87 20.56 -17.90
C LEU A 160 17.32 20.73 -17.45
N PHE A 161 18.00 21.74 -18.00
CA PHE A 161 19.31 22.11 -17.50
C PHE A 161 19.21 22.72 -16.11
N LYS A 162 20.22 22.46 -15.27
CA LYS A 162 20.28 23.00 -13.90
C LYS A 162 20.11 24.52 -13.86
N ASN A 163 20.71 25.23 -14.82
CA ASN A 163 20.60 26.69 -14.94
C ASN A 163 19.16 27.15 -15.19
N ASP A 164 18.39 26.41 -15.99
CA ASP A 164 16.98 26.73 -16.26
C ASP A 164 16.13 26.49 -15.02
N ILE A 165 16.36 25.39 -14.29
CA ILE A 165 15.67 25.08 -13.04
C ILE A 165 15.93 26.18 -11.99
N THR A 166 17.18 26.58 -11.81
CA THR A 166 17.53 27.68 -10.90
C THR A 166 16.89 29.00 -11.33
N LYS A 167 16.87 29.30 -12.64
CA LYS A 167 16.22 30.50 -13.19
C LYS A 167 14.71 30.50 -12.89
N ILE A 168 14.03 29.38 -13.16
CA ILE A 168 12.59 29.22 -12.89
C ILE A 168 12.32 29.33 -11.39
N SER A 169 13.19 28.78 -10.55
CA SER A 169 13.03 28.85 -9.09
C SER A 169 13.09 30.29 -8.56
N ARG A 170 14.04 31.08 -9.07
CA ARG A 170 14.13 32.52 -8.72
C ARG A 170 13.01 33.35 -9.34
N ASP A 171 12.63 33.06 -10.57
CA ASP A 171 11.67 33.86 -11.31
C ASP A 171 10.21 33.53 -10.97
N PHE A 172 9.83 32.25 -11.00
CA PHE A 172 8.50 31.80 -10.64
C PHE A 172 8.31 31.83 -9.12
N PHE A 173 9.08 31.04 -8.36
CA PHE A 173 8.86 30.86 -6.92
C PHE A 173 9.47 31.94 -6.02
N ARG A 174 10.29 32.86 -6.56
CA ARG A 174 11.04 33.87 -5.79
C ARG A 174 12.03 33.29 -4.76
N GLU A 175 12.30 32.00 -4.82
CA GLU A 175 13.09 31.28 -3.82
C GLU A 175 14.02 30.28 -4.51
N GLU A 176 15.33 30.50 -4.41
CA GLU A 176 16.32 29.64 -5.09
C GLU A 176 16.33 28.20 -4.55
N LYS A 177 16.03 28.01 -3.27
CA LYS A 177 15.92 26.68 -2.65
C LYS A 177 14.85 25.79 -3.31
N MET A 178 13.88 26.38 -4.01
CA MET A 178 12.89 25.64 -4.78
C MET A 178 13.48 24.88 -5.97
N ALA A 179 14.74 25.16 -6.36
CA ALA A 179 15.40 24.43 -7.43
C ALA A 179 15.54 22.94 -7.13
N MET A 180 15.77 22.57 -5.87
CA MET A 180 15.88 21.17 -5.46
C MET A 180 14.51 20.48 -5.53
N ILE A 181 13.48 21.12 -4.96
CA ILE A 181 12.10 20.61 -4.97
C ILE A 181 11.56 20.50 -6.40
N LEU A 182 11.81 21.50 -7.24
CA LEU A 182 11.42 21.49 -8.64
C LEU A 182 12.13 20.36 -9.41
N GLN A 183 13.42 20.12 -9.14
CA GLN A 183 14.15 19.02 -9.75
C GLN A 183 13.57 17.65 -9.35
N GLU A 184 13.20 17.46 -8.09
CA GLU A 184 12.53 16.24 -7.61
C GLU A 184 11.16 16.05 -8.25
N SER A 185 10.35 17.13 -8.31
CA SER A 185 9.04 17.15 -8.97
C SER A 185 9.13 16.79 -10.46
N LEU A 186 10.16 17.24 -11.17
CA LEU A 186 10.40 16.87 -12.57
C LEU A 186 10.84 15.40 -12.71
N ASN A 187 11.68 14.92 -11.80
CA ASN A 187 12.16 13.54 -11.81
C ASN A 187 11.03 12.53 -11.55
N PHE A 188 10.01 12.92 -10.78
CA PHE A 188 8.82 12.11 -10.51
C PHE A 188 8.11 11.65 -11.79
N TYR A 189 8.00 12.51 -12.80
CA TYR A 189 7.37 12.15 -14.08
C TYR A 189 8.32 11.50 -15.09
N HIS A 190 9.61 11.38 -14.77
CA HIS A 190 10.61 10.83 -15.68
C HIS A 190 10.72 9.31 -15.55
N LEU A 191 10.09 8.57 -16.48
CA LEU A 191 10.07 7.10 -16.46
C LEU A 191 11.43 6.45 -16.73
N ARG A 192 12.33 7.12 -17.47
CA ARG A 192 13.64 6.57 -17.90
C ARG A 192 14.79 6.80 -16.90
N SER A 193 14.52 7.16 -15.65
CA SER A 193 15.64 7.32 -14.69
C SER A 193 16.30 5.97 -14.40
N GLU A 194 17.62 5.90 -14.58
CA GLU A 194 18.45 4.81 -14.06
C GLU A 194 18.27 4.77 -12.54
N GLY A 195 17.66 3.71 -12.01
CA GLY A 195 17.34 3.60 -10.58
C GLY A 195 15.90 3.15 -10.27
N ASN A 196 15.31 2.32 -11.12
CA ASN A 196 13.95 1.82 -10.86
C ASN A 196 13.99 0.41 -10.24
N GLY A 197 13.17 0.21 -9.21
CA GLY A 197 12.99 -1.09 -8.58
C GLY A 197 14.12 -1.49 -7.63
N LEU A 198 14.27 -2.80 -7.48
CA LEU A 198 15.07 -3.42 -6.43
C LEU A 198 16.54 -2.98 -6.47
N ASP A 199 17.16 -2.86 -7.65
CA ASP A 199 18.58 -2.56 -7.75
C ASP A 199 18.96 -1.17 -7.24
N SER A 200 18.08 -0.17 -7.41
CA SER A 200 18.27 1.16 -6.85
C SER A 200 18.26 1.13 -5.32
N ILE A 201 17.31 0.41 -4.74
CA ILE A 201 17.22 0.25 -3.28
C ILE A 201 18.46 -0.49 -2.78
N MET A 202 18.87 -1.54 -3.49
CA MET A 202 20.05 -2.33 -3.12
C MET A 202 21.32 -1.49 -3.14
N SER A 203 21.50 -0.55 -4.07
CA SER A 203 22.68 0.32 -4.07
C SER A 203 22.86 1.12 -2.77
N GLY A 204 21.77 1.46 -2.08
CA GLY A 204 21.82 2.20 -0.80
C GLY A 204 22.21 1.37 0.43
N ILE A 205 22.22 0.04 0.36
CA ILE A 205 22.42 -0.85 1.52
C ILE A 205 23.86 -1.34 1.59
N SER A 206 24.75 -0.82 2.43
CA SER A 206 26.16 -1.25 2.41
C SER A 206 26.40 -2.75 2.72
N ASP A 207 25.56 -3.36 3.57
CA ASP A 207 25.74 -4.73 4.03
C ASP A 207 25.33 -5.78 2.99
N TYR A 208 26.30 -6.58 2.53
CA TYR A 208 26.09 -7.59 1.51
C TYR A 208 25.16 -8.74 1.94
N LYS A 209 25.22 -9.15 3.22
CA LYS A 209 24.37 -10.22 3.74
C LYS A 209 22.92 -9.76 3.80
N TRP A 210 22.67 -8.55 4.29
CA TRP A 210 21.35 -7.93 4.33
C TRP A 210 20.78 -7.68 2.93
N ARG A 211 21.62 -7.22 1.99
CA ARG A 211 21.26 -7.13 0.56
C ARG A 211 20.78 -8.48 0.00
N SER A 212 21.50 -9.57 0.27
CA SER A 212 21.13 -10.89 -0.25
C SER A 212 19.82 -11.41 0.33
N ILE A 213 19.59 -11.16 1.63
CA ILE A 213 18.35 -11.46 2.33
C ILE A 213 17.18 -10.72 1.66
N ILE A 214 17.27 -9.39 1.48
CA ILE A 214 16.17 -8.63 0.86
C ILE A 214 15.91 -9.09 -0.57
N LYS A 215 16.96 -9.35 -1.38
CA LYS A 215 16.79 -9.86 -2.74
C LYS A 215 16.04 -11.19 -2.80
N MET A 216 16.31 -12.08 -1.84
CA MET A 216 15.58 -13.34 -1.74
C MET A 216 14.13 -13.11 -1.30
N LEU A 217 13.93 -12.30 -0.25
CA LEU A 217 12.60 -12.00 0.29
C LEU A 217 11.68 -11.32 -0.72
N TYR A 218 12.23 -10.43 -1.55
CA TYR A 218 11.49 -9.81 -2.64
C TYR A 218 10.96 -10.83 -3.66
N LYS A 219 11.70 -11.92 -3.90
CA LYS A 219 11.25 -13.00 -4.80
C LYS A 219 10.17 -13.86 -4.14
N GLU A 220 10.38 -14.24 -2.88
CA GLU A 220 9.46 -15.14 -2.16
C GLU A 220 8.15 -14.44 -1.77
N PHE A 221 8.21 -13.19 -1.31
CA PHE A 221 7.05 -12.44 -0.81
C PHE A 221 6.60 -11.33 -1.76
N SER A 222 6.76 -11.52 -3.07
CA SER A 222 6.35 -10.53 -4.09
C SER A 222 4.85 -10.18 -4.07
N CYS A 223 4.05 -10.89 -3.27
CA CYS A 223 2.61 -10.68 -3.08
C CYS A 223 2.24 -10.05 -1.72
N TYR A 224 3.19 -9.91 -0.78
CA TYR A 224 2.92 -9.43 0.58
C TYR A 224 3.67 -8.12 0.89
N SER A 225 2.98 -6.97 0.80
CA SER A 225 3.56 -5.62 0.90
C SER A 225 4.25 -5.34 2.23
N ASN A 226 3.68 -5.80 3.33
CA ASN A 226 4.09 -5.36 4.67
C ASN A 226 5.50 -5.83 5.04
N TYR A 227 5.94 -7.02 4.60
CA TYR A 227 7.32 -7.46 4.85
C TYR A 227 8.34 -6.55 4.17
N LEU A 228 8.09 -6.23 2.91
CA LEU A 228 9.01 -5.44 2.11
C LEU A 228 9.09 -4.01 2.64
N ASP A 229 7.96 -3.42 3.05
CA ASP A 229 7.93 -2.12 3.71
C ASP A 229 8.73 -2.14 5.04
N ILE A 230 8.62 -3.19 5.87
CA ILE A 230 9.40 -3.30 7.11
C ILE A 230 10.90 -3.46 6.82
N LEU A 231 11.27 -4.31 5.86
CA LEU A 231 12.66 -4.65 5.59
C LEU A 231 13.41 -3.53 4.88
N ILE A 232 12.74 -2.87 3.93
CA ILE A 232 13.31 -1.84 3.06
C ILE A 232 13.10 -0.44 3.63
N ARG A 233 11.86 -0.10 3.97
CA ARG A 233 11.45 1.26 4.36
C ARG A 233 11.42 1.46 5.88
N HIS A 234 11.61 0.39 6.66
CA HIS A 234 11.47 0.39 8.11
C HIS A 234 10.12 0.95 8.55
N CYS A 235 9.07 0.62 7.79
CA CYS A 235 7.74 1.19 7.94
C CYS A 235 6.69 0.09 8.05
N TYR A 236 5.64 0.33 8.85
CA TYR A 236 4.43 -0.49 8.85
C TYR A 236 3.20 0.40 8.87
N GLN A 237 2.23 0.05 8.04
CA GLN A 237 0.98 0.78 7.81
C GLN A 237 -0.17 -0.21 7.62
N ASP A 238 -1.36 0.15 8.06
CA ASP A 238 -2.54 -0.72 8.04
C ASP A 238 -3.83 0.12 7.87
N CYS A 239 -4.92 -0.51 7.45
CA CYS A 239 -6.19 0.14 7.20
C CYS A 239 -6.85 0.66 8.49
N ILE A 240 -7.52 1.80 8.33
CA ILE A 240 -8.21 2.51 9.42
C ILE A 240 -9.73 2.49 9.28
N SER A 241 -10.25 1.95 8.18
CA SER A 241 -11.61 2.19 7.70
C SER A 241 -12.72 1.72 8.64
N LEU A 242 -12.43 0.79 9.56
CA LEU A 242 -13.39 0.26 10.53
C LEU A 242 -12.96 0.46 12.00
N GLN A 243 -11.98 1.32 12.27
CA GLN A 243 -11.50 1.60 13.63
C GLN A 243 -12.15 2.87 14.19
N ASP A 244 -12.57 2.82 15.47
CA ASP A 244 -13.04 3.99 16.21
C ASP A 244 -12.31 4.06 17.55
N PHE A 245 -11.32 4.95 17.64
CA PHE A 245 -10.52 5.15 18.84
C PHE A 245 -11.22 6.02 19.91
N THR A 246 -12.41 6.57 19.62
CA THR A 246 -13.17 7.40 20.57
C THR A 246 -13.98 6.56 21.55
N LEU A 247 -14.24 5.28 21.21
CA LEU A 247 -14.98 4.33 22.03
C LEU A 247 -14.02 3.41 22.80
N SER A 248 -14.34 3.14 24.08
CA SER A 248 -13.45 2.42 25.00
C SER A 248 -13.78 0.94 25.23
N ASP A 249 -14.92 0.46 24.72
CA ASP A 249 -15.41 -0.90 24.94
C ASP A 249 -14.65 -1.97 24.13
N ILE A 250 -14.03 -1.58 23.01
CA ILE A 250 -13.08 -2.38 22.24
C ILE A 250 -11.90 -1.47 21.90
N PRO A 251 -10.69 -1.74 22.42
CA PRO A 251 -9.50 -0.99 22.04
C PRO A 251 -9.14 -1.22 20.58
N VAL A 252 -8.57 -0.20 19.93
CA VAL A 252 -8.10 -0.27 18.54
C VAL A 252 -7.05 -1.36 18.31
N ALA A 253 -7.08 -1.96 17.12
CA ALA A 253 -6.16 -3.03 16.72
C ALA A 253 -4.69 -2.58 16.79
N ALA A 254 -4.41 -1.33 16.40
CA ALA A 254 -3.08 -0.73 16.49
C ALA A 254 -2.48 -0.85 17.89
N LYS A 255 -3.26 -0.57 18.95
CA LYS A 255 -2.81 -0.65 20.34
C LYS A 255 -2.74 -2.08 20.85
N VAL A 256 -3.76 -2.89 20.57
CA VAL A 256 -3.87 -4.27 21.07
C VAL A 256 -2.76 -5.15 20.50
N LEU A 257 -2.49 -5.02 19.20
CA LEU A 257 -1.57 -5.90 18.46
C LEU A 257 -0.12 -5.39 18.48
N LYS A 258 0.15 -4.20 19.04
CA LYS A 258 1.51 -3.63 19.09
C LYS A 258 2.55 -4.60 19.66
N PRO A 259 2.32 -5.28 20.81
CA PRO A 259 3.32 -6.22 21.33
C PRO A 259 3.56 -7.43 20.42
N LEU A 260 2.57 -7.81 19.61
CA LEU A 260 2.73 -8.90 18.64
C LEU A 260 3.55 -8.43 17.44
N ARG A 261 3.29 -7.22 16.93
CA ARG A 261 4.11 -6.60 15.88
C ARG A 261 5.55 -6.37 16.33
N GLU A 262 5.79 -5.93 17.56
CA GLU A 262 7.14 -5.79 18.12
C GLU A 262 7.94 -7.11 18.03
N ARG A 263 7.31 -8.26 18.34
CA ARG A 263 7.94 -9.59 18.22
C ARG A 263 8.16 -9.98 16.76
N TRP A 264 7.19 -9.69 15.91
CA TRP A 264 7.29 -9.92 14.48
C TRP A 264 8.45 -9.14 13.85
N TYR A 265 8.59 -7.85 14.17
CA TYR A 265 9.75 -7.04 13.78
C TYR A 265 11.04 -7.63 14.33
N GLY A 266 11.00 -8.22 15.54
CA GLY A 266 12.15 -8.87 16.16
C GLY A 266 12.66 -10.05 15.34
N ILE A 267 11.76 -10.83 14.74
CA ILE A 267 12.08 -11.91 13.82
C ILE A 267 12.62 -11.31 12.51
N LEU A 268 11.88 -10.39 11.88
CA LEU A 268 12.24 -9.82 10.57
C LEU A 268 13.55 -9.03 10.56
N LEU A 269 13.87 -8.33 11.66
CA LEU A 269 15.02 -7.45 11.74
C LEU A 269 16.16 -8.07 12.56
N TYR A 270 16.08 -9.36 12.90
CA TYR A 270 17.09 -10.03 13.72
C TYR A 270 18.50 -9.89 13.12
N GLU A 271 18.62 -10.10 11.80
CA GLU A 271 19.89 -10.05 11.06
C GLU A 271 20.24 -8.67 10.50
N LYS A 272 19.36 -7.68 10.66
CA LYS A 272 19.60 -6.33 10.14
C LYS A 272 20.79 -5.68 10.85
N PRO A 273 21.73 -5.03 10.14
CA PRO A 273 22.77 -4.23 10.79
C PRO A 273 22.23 -2.87 11.24
N GLY A 274 22.79 -2.34 12.34
CA GLY A 274 22.53 -0.97 12.81
C GLY A 274 21.19 -0.79 13.56
N LEU A 275 20.55 0.37 13.37
CA LEU A 275 19.28 0.71 14.01
C LEU A 275 18.15 -0.14 13.43
N LYS A 276 17.34 -0.75 14.31
CA LYS A 276 16.29 -1.70 13.95
C LYS A 276 14.88 -1.19 14.29
N LYS A 277 14.67 0.12 14.37
CA LYS A 277 13.34 0.67 14.67
C LYS A 277 12.42 0.57 13.45
N VAL A 278 11.12 0.50 13.72
CA VAL A 278 10.07 0.53 12.70
C VAL A 278 9.16 1.72 12.98
N THR A 279 8.94 2.54 11.96
CA THR A 279 8.01 3.65 11.94
C THR A 279 6.61 3.13 11.65
N GLU A 280 5.68 3.26 12.61
CA GLU A 280 4.29 2.84 12.46
C GLU A 280 3.37 4.02 12.11
N TRP A 281 2.63 3.89 11.02
CA TRP A 281 1.52 4.77 10.62
C TRP A 281 0.18 4.10 10.94
N LEU A 282 -0.08 3.94 12.24
CA LEU A 282 -1.27 3.24 12.73
C LEU A 282 -2.10 4.15 13.63
N ILE A 283 -3.41 4.09 13.48
CA ILE A 283 -4.32 4.92 14.27
C ILE A 283 -4.57 4.28 15.64
N ASP A 284 -4.19 5.00 16.68
CA ASP A 284 -4.53 4.67 18.07
C ASP A 284 -4.96 5.85 18.93
N GLY A 285 -5.14 7.03 18.31
CA GLY A 285 -5.60 8.26 18.95
C GLY A 285 -5.37 9.49 18.08
N TYR A 286 -5.80 10.67 18.54
CA TYR A 286 -5.68 11.92 17.77
C TYR A 286 -4.24 12.25 17.33
N GLU A 287 -3.24 12.00 18.17
CA GLU A 287 -1.84 12.29 17.84
C GLU A 287 -1.30 11.40 16.71
N SER A 288 -1.81 10.17 16.60
CA SER A 288 -1.37 9.20 15.58
C SER A 288 -1.75 9.60 14.14
N LEU A 289 -2.67 10.55 13.98
CA LEU A 289 -3.01 11.15 12.67
C LEU A 289 -1.97 12.17 12.19
N ALA A 290 -1.22 12.76 13.12
CA ALA A 290 -0.30 13.85 12.83
C ALA A 290 1.14 13.37 12.66
N LYS A 291 1.54 12.36 13.43
CA LYS A 291 2.93 11.86 13.44
C LYS A 291 2.96 10.35 13.59
N PRO A 292 3.89 9.66 12.90
CA PRO A 292 4.08 8.24 13.09
C PRO A 292 4.73 7.95 14.44
N LYS A 293 4.65 6.68 14.87
CA LYS A 293 5.28 6.21 16.10
C LYS A 293 6.49 5.35 15.81
N GLU A 294 7.58 5.61 16.50
CA GLU A 294 8.75 4.75 16.47
C GLU A 294 8.56 3.56 17.41
N VAL A 295 8.66 2.36 16.88
CA VAL A 295 8.50 1.11 17.62
C VAL A 295 9.81 0.31 17.55
N SER A 296 10.22 -0.22 18.71
CA SER A 296 11.44 -1.02 18.81
C SER A 296 11.09 -2.50 18.76
N PRO A 297 11.82 -3.32 17.98
CA PRO A 297 11.58 -4.74 17.93
C PRO A 297 11.83 -5.42 19.27
N GLN A 298 11.00 -6.41 19.58
CA GLN A 298 11.24 -7.37 20.64
C GLN A 298 11.92 -8.60 20.03
N PHE A 299 13.24 -8.71 20.16
CA PHE A 299 13.98 -9.85 19.60
C PHE A 299 13.59 -11.17 20.27
N PRO A 300 13.58 -12.29 19.51
CA PRO A 300 13.30 -13.61 20.07
C PRO A 300 14.27 -14.00 21.18
N LYS A 301 13.77 -14.71 22.18
CA LYS A 301 14.58 -15.25 23.29
C LYS A 301 15.17 -16.63 22.97
N VAL A 302 14.58 -17.30 21.98
CA VAL A 302 15.01 -18.61 21.48
C VAL A 302 15.96 -18.45 20.30
N HIS A 303 16.61 -19.55 19.90
CA HIS A 303 17.51 -19.56 18.76
C HIS A 303 16.81 -19.09 17.47
N HIS A 304 17.41 -18.10 16.81
CA HIS A 304 16.98 -17.61 15.50
C HIS A 304 17.96 -18.11 14.42
N PRO A 305 17.54 -19.01 13.50
CA PRO A 305 18.41 -19.67 12.53
C PRO A 305 18.74 -18.81 11.30
N GLY A 306 18.24 -17.57 11.26
CA GLY A 306 18.35 -16.65 10.14
C GLY A 306 17.16 -16.73 9.19
N LEU A 307 16.78 -15.62 8.58
CA LEU A 307 15.55 -15.46 7.78
C LEU A 307 15.51 -16.42 6.59
N ILE A 308 16.65 -16.64 5.93
CA ILE A 308 16.74 -17.58 4.81
C ILE A 308 16.37 -19.00 5.26
N SER A 309 16.88 -19.42 6.42
CA SER A 309 16.58 -20.73 7.00
C SER A 309 15.12 -20.83 7.45
N LEU A 310 14.60 -19.75 8.04
CA LEU A 310 13.21 -19.65 8.47
C LEU A 310 12.25 -19.83 7.31
N ILE A 311 12.44 -19.14 6.19
CA ILE A 311 11.47 -19.12 5.09
C ILE A 311 11.54 -20.37 4.23
N ARG A 312 12.75 -20.90 4.02
CA ARG A 312 12.93 -22.15 3.27
C ARG A 312 12.57 -23.39 4.09
N GLY A 313 12.26 -23.23 5.37
CA GLY A 313 11.90 -24.34 6.26
C GLY A 313 13.05 -25.31 6.50
N HIS A 314 14.30 -24.85 6.38
CA HIS A 314 15.48 -25.69 6.63
C HIS A 314 15.59 -26.12 8.10
N ASN A 315 14.97 -25.37 9.03
CA ASN A 315 14.94 -25.69 10.46
C ASN A 315 13.52 -25.55 11.05
N LYS A 316 12.65 -26.53 10.75
CA LYS A 316 11.27 -26.56 11.26
C LYS A 316 11.17 -26.49 12.78
N GLU A 317 12.13 -27.08 13.50
CA GLU A 317 12.12 -27.03 14.97
C GLU A 317 12.32 -25.61 15.49
N ALA A 318 13.28 -24.87 14.94
CA ALA A 318 13.46 -23.46 15.26
C ALA A 318 12.22 -22.62 14.90
N ASN A 319 11.54 -22.92 13.80
CA ASN A 319 10.30 -22.23 13.40
C ASN A 319 9.20 -22.40 14.45
N TRP A 320 8.97 -23.62 14.93
CA TRP A 320 8.00 -23.88 16.01
C TRP A 320 8.43 -23.24 17.34
N ASN A 321 9.72 -23.24 17.65
CA ASN A 321 10.24 -22.59 18.86
C ASN A 321 10.03 -21.08 18.83
N LEU A 322 10.25 -20.44 17.68
CA LEU A 322 10.00 -19.01 17.48
C LEU A 322 8.51 -18.68 17.55
N LEU A 323 7.64 -19.52 16.97
CA LEU A 323 6.20 -19.35 17.11
C LEU A 323 5.77 -19.48 18.58
N GLY A 324 6.32 -20.47 19.30
CA GLY A 324 6.11 -20.64 20.74
C GLY A 324 6.55 -19.42 21.56
N ASP A 325 7.75 -18.90 21.32
CA ASP A 325 8.27 -17.68 21.98
C ASP A 325 7.38 -16.46 21.66
N THR A 326 6.92 -16.34 20.42
CA THR A 326 6.07 -15.24 19.96
C THR A 326 4.73 -15.20 20.69
N PHE A 327 4.14 -16.35 21.01
CA PHE A 327 2.85 -16.44 21.72
C PHE A 327 2.96 -16.82 23.21
N ASN A 328 4.18 -17.00 23.72
CA ASN A 328 4.45 -17.59 25.04
C ASN A 328 3.76 -18.95 25.25
N LEU A 329 3.88 -19.84 24.26
CA LEU A 329 3.30 -21.18 24.26
C LEU A 329 4.39 -22.24 24.11
N ASN A 330 4.14 -23.44 24.64
CA ASN A 330 5.05 -24.56 24.44
C ASN A 330 5.01 -24.99 22.95
N PRO A 331 6.17 -25.06 22.27
CA PRO A 331 6.25 -25.46 20.85
C PRO A 331 5.68 -26.85 20.57
N GLY A 332 5.78 -27.78 21.52
CA GLY A 332 5.22 -29.12 21.41
C GLY A 332 3.70 -29.15 21.29
N TYR A 333 2.99 -28.22 21.97
CA TYR A 333 1.54 -28.09 21.78
C TYR A 333 1.20 -27.54 20.40
N LEU A 334 1.96 -26.56 19.91
CA LEU A 334 1.73 -25.96 18.60
C LEU A 334 1.94 -26.98 17.46
N LYS A 335 2.98 -27.81 17.56
CA LYS A 335 3.29 -28.89 16.60
C LYS A 335 2.15 -29.90 16.44
N ASN A 336 1.42 -30.17 17.51
CA ASN A 336 0.34 -31.16 17.54
C ASN A 336 -1.05 -30.53 17.37
N PHE A 337 -1.14 -29.21 17.18
CA PHE A 337 -2.41 -28.51 17.00
C PHE A 337 -2.90 -28.64 15.55
N PRO A 338 -4.22 -28.76 15.30
CA PRO A 338 -4.76 -28.76 13.94
C PRO A 338 -4.35 -27.50 13.17
N LEU A 339 -3.62 -27.68 12.05
CA LEU A 339 -3.01 -26.57 11.31
C LEU A 339 -4.05 -25.61 10.72
N ASP A 340 -5.20 -26.14 10.31
CA ASP A 340 -6.36 -25.40 9.82
C ASP A 340 -6.97 -24.46 10.87
N LEU A 341 -6.79 -24.78 12.16
CA LEU A 341 -7.28 -23.96 13.27
C LEU A 341 -6.19 -23.12 13.94
N LEU A 342 -4.93 -23.23 13.49
CA LEU A 342 -3.81 -22.63 14.19
C LEU A 342 -3.84 -21.09 14.17
N ILE A 343 -4.07 -20.46 13.01
CA ILE A 343 -4.19 -18.98 12.93
C ILE A 343 -5.35 -18.46 13.79
N PRO A 344 -6.59 -18.98 13.66
CA PRO A 344 -7.69 -18.53 14.50
C PRO A 344 -7.43 -18.74 15.99
N ALA A 345 -6.92 -19.91 16.37
CA ALA A 345 -6.67 -20.23 17.77
C ALA A 345 -5.62 -19.30 18.38
N LEU A 346 -4.52 -19.02 17.67
CA LEU A 346 -3.47 -18.10 18.14
C LEU A 346 -4.00 -16.67 18.26
N SER A 347 -4.79 -16.21 17.28
CA SER A 347 -5.43 -14.90 17.31
C SER A 347 -6.39 -14.75 18.49
N PHE A 348 -7.34 -15.67 18.66
CA PHE A 348 -8.26 -15.65 19.80
C PHE A 348 -7.53 -15.81 21.13
N ARG A 349 -6.48 -16.65 21.19
CA ARG A 349 -5.66 -16.80 22.39
C ARG A 349 -4.97 -15.48 22.76
N TYR A 350 -4.45 -14.76 21.77
CA TYR A 350 -3.81 -13.46 21.97
C TYR A 350 -4.80 -12.39 22.46
N LEU A 351 -6.00 -12.38 21.89
CA LEU A 351 -7.06 -11.41 22.21
C LEU A 351 -7.77 -11.69 23.53
N LYS A 352 -7.86 -12.96 23.97
CA LYS A 352 -8.65 -13.40 25.14
C LYS A 352 -8.43 -12.56 26.40
N ASP A 353 -7.17 -12.19 26.67
CA ASP A 353 -6.78 -11.49 27.89
C ASP A 353 -6.65 -9.97 27.67
N LYS A 354 -7.03 -9.47 26.48
CA LYS A 354 -6.87 -8.05 26.07
C LYS A 354 -8.20 -7.38 25.75
N VAL A 355 -9.18 -8.15 25.31
CA VAL A 355 -10.50 -7.63 24.90
C VAL A 355 -11.58 -8.54 25.44
N ILE A 356 -12.64 -7.93 25.97
CA ILE A 356 -13.84 -8.65 26.39
C ILE A 356 -14.63 -9.00 25.13
N ILE A 357 -14.60 -10.28 24.76
CA ILE A 357 -15.39 -10.85 23.67
C ILE A 357 -16.49 -11.72 24.28
N HIS A 358 -17.75 -11.38 24.03
CA HIS A 358 -18.88 -12.12 24.55
C HIS A 358 -19.05 -13.44 23.79
N LYS A 359 -19.60 -14.46 24.47
CA LYS A 359 -19.85 -15.78 23.87
C LYS A 359 -20.68 -15.71 22.58
N TRP A 360 -21.70 -14.83 22.55
CA TRP A 360 -22.52 -14.65 21.36
C TRP A 360 -21.76 -14.00 20.20
N GLU A 361 -20.77 -13.13 20.50
CA GLU A 361 -19.90 -12.50 19.48
C GLU A 361 -18.98 -13.55 18.86
N VAL A 362 -18.39 -14.43 19.67
CA VAL A 362 -17.61 -15.57 19.17
C VAL A 362 -18.47 -16.48 18.30
N ASN A 363 -19.68 -16.82 18.75
CA ASN A 363 -20.62 -17.61 17.95
C ASN A 363 -20.96 -16.91 16.63
N ALA A 364 -21.18 -15.60 16.64
CA ALA A 364 -21.47 -14.82 15.43
C ALA A 364 -20.30 -14.82 14.44
N LEU A 365 -19.05 -14.68 14.92
CA LEU A 365 -17.85 -14.75 14.08
C LEU A 365 -17.64 -16.14 13.47
N ILE A 366 -17.89 -17.20 14.24
CA ILE A 366 -17.82 -18.58 13.73
C ILE A 366 -18.94 -18.81 12.70
N LEU A 367 -20.16 -18.33 13.00
CA LEU A 367 -21.28 -18.45 12.08
C LEU A 367 -21.05 -17.65 10.80
N SER A 368 -20.47 -16.45 10.83
CA SER A 368 -20.15 -15.72 9.60
C SER A 368 -19.17 -16.51 8.73
N ALA A 369 -18.12 -17.08 9.33
CA ALA A 369 -17.16 -17.94 8.63
C ALA A 369 -17.81 -19.16 7.94
N ILE A 370 -18.82 -19.75 8.57
CA ILE A 370 -19.52 -20.92 8.02
C ILE A 370 -20.55 -20.49 6.97
N LEU A 371 -21.35 -19.48 7.30
CA LEU A 371 -22.54 -19.10 6.54
C LEU A 371 -22.19 -18.45 5.21
N VAL A 372 -21.14 -17.63 5.12
CA VAL A 372 -20.75 -16.94 3.87
C VAL A 372 -20.60 -17.92 2.70
N ARG A 373 -20.18 -19.17 2.96
CA ARG A 373 -20.06 -20.23 1.95
C ARG A 373 -21.41 -20.74 1.38
N TYR A 374 -22.50 -20.50 2.08
CA TYR A 374 -23.85 -20.93 1.71
C TYR A 374 -24.74 -19.79 1.18
N PHE A 375 -24.29 -18.54 1.29
CA PHE A 375 -25.00 -17.37 0.78
C PHE A 375 -24.38 -16.89 -0.53
N ASN A 376 -25.19 -16.75 -1.58
CA ASN A 376 -24.77 -16.03 -2.78
C ASN A 376 -24.96 -14.51 -2.63
N ALA A 377 -24.34 -13.74 -3.52
CA ALA A 377 -24.38 -12.27 -3.49
C ALA A 377 -25.81 -11.69 -3.46
N ARG A 378 -26.79 -12.33 -4.12
CA ARG A 378 -28.20 -11.89 -4.09
C ARG A 378 -28.81 -12.11 -2.72
N GLN A 379 -28.54 -13.25 -2.08
CA GLN A 379 -29.04 -13.54 -0.74
C GLN A 379 -28.40 -12.61 0.29
N LEU A 380 -27.09 -12.37 0.24
CA LEU A 380 -26.41 -11.38 1.10
C LEU A 380 -27.01 -9.98 0.92
N ARG A 381 -27.24 -9.53 -0.32
CA ARG A 381 -27.87 -8.24 -0.62
C ARG A 381 -29.32 -8.15 -0.10
N SER A 382 -29.99 -9.27 0.05
CA SER A 382 -31.36 -9.32 0.59
C SER A 382 -31.43 -9.21 2.11
N ILE A 383 -30.30 -9.40 2.82
CA ILE A 383 -30.22 -9.21 4.26
C ILE A 383 -30.38 -7.71 4.56
N LYS A 384 -31.51 -7.36 5.17
CA LYS A 384 -31.76 -6.01 5.67
C LYS A 384 -31.46 -5.97 7.16
N LEU A 385 -30.59 -5.04 7.56
CA LEU A 385 -30.33 -4.72 8.96
C LEU A 385 -31.09 -3.44 9.29
N ASP A 386 -31.97 -3.50 10.28
CA ASP A 386 -32.72 -2.31 10.74
C ASP A 386 -31.78 -1.24 11.31
N GLN A 387 -30.67 -1.67 11.92
CA GLN A 387 -29.63 -0.79 12.43
C GLN A 387 -28.26 -1.47 12.37
N VAL A 388 -27.27 -0.73 11.87
CA VAL A 388 -25.87 -1.14 11.94
C VAL A 388 -25.30 -0.75 13.30
N LYS A 389 -24.88 -1.75 14.09
CA LYS A 389 -24.23 -1.51 15.39
C LYS A 389 -22.71 -1.40 15.20
N SER A 390 -22.09 -0.42 15.85
CA SER A 390 -20.64 -0.15 15.71
C SER A 390 -19.75 -1.22 16.36
N ARG A 391 -20.17 -1.78 17.49
CA ARG A 391 -19.36 -2.75 18.25
C ARG A 391 -19.03 -4.02 17.45
N PRO A 392 -20.00 -4.73 16.82
CA PRO A 392 -19.68 -5.89 15.98
C PRO A 392 -18.69 -5.60 14.85
N ILE A 393 -18.79 -4.43 14.20
CA ILE A 393 -17.88 -4.01 13.12
C ILE A 393 -16.45 -3.83 13.65
N ARG A 394 -16.30 -3.13 14.78
CA ARG A 394 -14.99 -2.90 15.39
C ARG A 394 -14.36 -4.19 15.91
N LEU A 395 -15.18 -5.09 16.48
CA LEU A 395 -14.72 -6.41 16.90
C LEU A 395 -14.25 -7.24 15.71
N TYR A 396 -15.05 -7.28 14.64
CA TYR A 396 -14.71 -7.96 13.40
C TYR A 396 -13.36 -7.45 12.87
N ASN A 397 -13.20 -6.13 12.74
CA ASN A 397 -11.94 -5.52 12.32
C ASN A 397 -10.76 -5.93 13.20
N LEU A 398 -10.91 -5.90 14.54
CA LEU A 398 -9.86 -6.32 15.45
C LEU A 398 -9.46 -7.80 15.25
N VAL A 399 -10.44 -8.67 15.07
CA VAL A 399 -10.20 -10.10 14.83
C VAL A 399 -9.50 -10.31 13.50
N THR A 400 -9.95 -9.66 12.42
CA THR A 400 -9.34 -9.75 11.10
C THR A 400 -7.90 -9.21 11.10
N CYS A 401 -7.65 -8.03 11.68
CA CYS A 401 -6.29 -7.51 11.85
C CYS A 401 -5.41 -8.45 12.69
N SER A 402 -5.97 -9.09 13.72
CA SER A 402 -5.22 -10.10 14.49
C SER A 402 -4.84 -11.27 13.61
N PHE A 403 -5.79 -11.77 12.81
CA PHE A 403 -5.55 -12.91 11.91
C PHE A 403 -4.46 -12.59 10.90
N GLU A 404 -4.50 -11.39 10.33
CA GLU A 404 -3.49 -10.92 9.39
C GLU A 404 -2.09 -10.90 10.02
N VAL A 405 -1.92 -10.33 11.22
CA VAL A 405 -0.61 -10.29 11.90
C VAL A 405 -0.12 -11.71 12.26
N VAL A 406 -1.00 -12.59 12.75
CA VAL A 406 -0.63 -13.98 13.07
C VAL A 406 -0.25 -14.76 11.81
N LEU A 407 -0.98 -14.55 10.71
CA LEU A 407 -0.67 -15.13 9.41
C LEU A 407 0.68 -14.64 8.91
N GLN A 408 0.95 -13.34 9.03
CA GLN A 408 2.20 -12.75 8.61
C GLN A 408 3.40 -13.30 9.40
N ILE A 409 3.24 -13.53 10.70
CA ILE A 409 4.28 -14.20 11.50
C ILE A 409 4.49 -15.64 11.01
N SER A 410 3.40 -16.38 10.76
CA SER A 410 3.45 -17.80 10.39
C SER A 410 4.08 -18.04 9.01
N GLN A 411 3.86 -17.11 8.06
CA GLN A 411 4.45 -17.17 6.70
C GLN A 411 5.97 -17.01 6.72
N VAL A 412 6.52 -16.12 7.56
CA VAL A 412 7.99 -15.98 7.72
C VAL A 412 8.63 -17.26 8.24
N LEU A 413 7.88 -18.06 9.00
CA LEU A 413 8.35 -19.28 9.63
C LEU A 413 8.17 -20.52 8.71
N ALA A 414 8.45 -20.38 7.41
CA ALA A 414 8.35 -21.40 6.35
C ALA A 414 6.93 -21.79 5.93
N HIS A 415 5.96 -20.87 5.98
CA HIS A 415 4.57 -21.22 5.73
C HIS A 415 4.19 -22.47 6.55
N LEU A 416 4.36 -22.41 7.88
CA LEU A 416 3.97 -23.53 8.78
C LEU A 416 2.53 -24.01 8.49
N ILE A 417 1.74 -23.14 7.89
CA ILE A 417 0.39 -23.38 7.39
C ILE A 417 0.42 -23.16 5.88
N PRO A 418 -0.04 -24.14 5.07
CA PRO A 418 -0.22 -23.97 3.64
C PRO A 418 -1.05 -22.74 3.30
N ASP A 419 -0.68 -22.04 2.23
CA ASP A 419 -1.38 -20.83 1.79
C ASP A 419 -2.87 -21.11 1.52
N GLU A 420 -3.20 -22.25 0.90
CA GLU A 420 -4.59 -22.68 0.63
C GLU A 420 -5.47 -22.75 1.89
N LEU A 421 -4.92 -23.22 3.01
CA LEU A 421 -5.62 -23.29 4.29
C LEU A 421 -5.73 -21.92 4.97
N SER A 422 -4.70 -21.08 4.79
CA SER A 422 -4.65 -19.73 5.34
C SER A 422 -5.67 -18.80 4.66
N PHE A 423 -5.76 -18.86 3.32
CA PHE A 423 -6.67 -18.06 2.52
C PHE A 423 -8.13 -18.47 2.69
N SER A 424 -8.42 -19.78 2.78
CA SER A 424 -9.78 -20.30 2.95
C SER A 424 -10.50 -19.80 4.22
N LEU A 425 -9.74 -19.32 5.20
CA LEU A 425 -10.23 -18.90 6.51
C LEU A 425 -10.32 -17.38 6.62
N LEU A 426 -9.41 -16.64 5.97
CA LEU A 426 -9.54 -15.19 5.79
C LEU A 426 -10.75 -14.87 4.88
N LEU A 427 -10.89 -15.56 3.75
CA LEU A 427 -12.01 -15.45 2.81
C LEU A 427 -13.35 -15.91 3.37
N ALA A 428 -13.34 -16.73 4.43
CA ALA A 428 -14.57 -17.11 5.11
C ALA A 428 -15.07 -15.99 6.03
N LEU A 429 -14.14 -15.20 6.58
CA LEU A 429 -14.45 -14.13 7.52
C LEU A 429 -14.80 -12.81 6.80
N GLU A 430 -14.12 -12.51 5.69
CA GLU A 430 -14.48 -11.44 4.73
C GLU A 430 -15.79 -11.73 4.01
#